data_AF-A0AAQ3SR66-F1
#
_entry.id   AF-A0AAQ3SR66-F1
#
_cell.length_a   1.000
_cell.length_b   1.000
_cell.length_c   1.000
_cell.angle_alpha   90.00
_cell.angle_beta   90.00
_cell.angle_gamma   90.00
#
_symmetry.space_group_name_H-M   'P 1'
#
loop_
_entity.id
_entity.type
_entity.pdbx_description
1 polymer ?
#
loop_
_entity_poly.entity_id
_entity_poly.type
_entity_poly.pdbx_seq_one_letter_code
_entity_poly.pdbx_strand_id
1 'polypeptide(L)'
;MAMFFLVALSASHMASSLRPGAGLGTCRASGYLPGRSGNCEKSNDPDCCEDGKMYPQYRCSPPVTANTKAVLTLNSFEKGKDGGGPSECDNSYHSDQEKVVALSTGWFSNMARCGHRIKISANGNSVYAKVVDECDSVHGCDDEHNFEPPCDNNIVDASPAVWDALGLDQNVGMVDITWSEDGYLPGRSGNCEKSNDPDCCEDGKMYPQYRCSPPVTANTKAVLTLNSFEKGKDGGGPSECDNSYHSDQEKVVALSTGWFSNMARCGHQIKISANGNSVYAKVVDECDSVHGCDDEHNFEPPCDNNIVDASPAVWDALGLDQNVGMVDITCNRLQTNETETQDAQM
;
A
#
# COMPACT_ATOMS: atom_id res chain seq x y z
N MET A 1 -54.69 -23.21 48.20
CA MET A 1 -54.42 -22.49 46.93
C MET A 1 -52.91 -22.49 46.74
N ALA A 2 -52.39 -23.50 46.04
CA ALA A 2 -50.95 -23.68 45.85
C ALA A 2 -50.51 -22.85 44.64
N MET A 3 -49.61 -21.89 44.87
CA MET A 3 -49.09 -20.98 43.85
C MET A 3 -47.87 -21.65 43.21
N PHE A 4 -48.00 -22.11 41.96
CA PHE A 4 -46.89 -22.60 41.15
C PHE A 4 -46.08 -21.39 40.64
N PHE A 5 -44.82 -21.28 41.06
CA PHE A 5 -43.85 -20.38 40.44
C PHE A 5 -43.31 -21.01 39.16
N LEU A 6 -43.68 -20.45 38.00
CA LEU A 6 -43.06 -20.74 36.71
C LEU A 6 -41.70 -20.02 36.65
N VAL A 7 -40.62 -20.79 36.72
CA VAL A 7 -39.25 -20.29 36.45
C VAL A 7 -39.06 -20.32 34.93
N ALA A 8 -39.08 -19.15 34.29
CA ALA A 8 -38.70 -19.00 32.90
C ALA A 8 -37.16 -19.08 32.80
N LEU A 9 -36.63 -20.19 32.28
CA LEU A 9 -35.24 -20.26 31.86
C LEU A 9 -35.07 -19.45 30.56
N SER A 10 -34.43 -18.28 30.65
CA SER A 10 -33.94 -17.55 29.49
C SER A 10 -32.74 -18.30 28.91
N ALA A 11 -32.93 -18.99 27.79
CA ALA A 11 -31.83 -19.51 26.99
C ALA A 11 -31.13 -18.33 26.29
N SER A 12 -30.01 -17.88 26.84
CA SER A 12 -29.10 -16.96 26.17
C SER A 12 -28.41 -17.70 25.03
N HIS A 13 -28.86 -17.44 23.80
CA HIS A 13 -28.13 -17.83 22.60
C HIS A 13 -26.83 -17.04 22.52
N MET A 14 -25.74 -17.65 23.00
CA MET A 14 -24.40 -17.21 22.65
C MET A 14 -24.19 -17.52 21.16
N ALA A 15 -24.45 -16.54 20.30
CA ALA A 15 -23.94 -16.55 18.94
C ALA A 15 -22.42 -16.44 19.04
N SER A 16 -21.75 -17.60 18.99
CA SER A 16 -20.29 -17.67 18.90
C SER A 16 -19.90 -17.16 17.51
N SER A 17 -19.67 -15.85 17.39
CA SER A 17 -19.00 -15.30 16.22
C SER A 17 -17.60 -15.88 16.21
N LEU A 18 -17.34 -16.88 15.36
CA LEU A 18 -15.99 -17.23 14.95
C LEU A 18 -15.44 -16.05 14.16
N ARG A 19 -14.89 -15.06 14.87
CA ARG A 19 -13.86 -14.21 14.30
C ARG A 19 -12.66 -15.12 14.05
N PRO A 20 -12.10 -15.18 12.83
CA PRO A 20 -10.76 -15.71 12.66
C PRO A 20 -9.86 -14.80 13.51
N GLY A 21 -9.43 -15.30 14.66
CA GLY A 21 -8.40 -14.65 15.42
C GLY A 21 -7.17 -14.62 14.52
N ALA A 22 -6.77 -13.43 14.12
CA ALA A 22 -5.41 -13.13 13.73
C ALA A 22 -4.52 -13.39 14.95
N GLY A 23 -4.27 -14.67 15.23
CA GLY A 23 -3.25 -15.07 16.17
C GLY A 23 -1.91 -14.75 15.53
N LEU A 24 -1.11 -13.92 16.20
CA LEU A 24 0.34 -13.78 16.04
C LEU A 24 1.05 -15.11 16.37
N GLY A 25 0.69 -16.18 15.64
CA GLY A 25 1.41 -17.44 15.62
C GLY A 25 2.35 -17.45 14.43
N THR A 26 3.56 -17.98 14.62
CA THR A 26 4.43 -18.32 13.50
C THR A 26 3.68 -19.22 12.53
N CYS A 27 3.76 -18.94 11.22
CA CYS A 27 3.12 -19.79 10.21
C CYS A 27 3.64 -21.22 10.31
N ARG A 28 2.72 -22.19 10.31
CA ARG A 28 2.99 -23.63 10.40
C ARG A 28 2.19 -24.36 9.34
N ALA A 29 2.65 -25.55 8.97
CA ALA A 29 1.90 -26.44 8.10
C ALA A 29 0.49 -26.68 8.65
N SER A 30 -0.51 -26.47 7.79
CA SER A 30 -1.92 -26.68 8.07
C SER A 30 -2.32 -28.16 7.95
N GLY A 31 -1.52 -28.94 7.24
CA GLY A 31 -1.75 -30.36 6.97
C GLY A 31 -0.58 -30.98 6.20
N TYR A 32 -0.76 -32.23 5.82
CA TYR A 32 0.17 -32.94 4.94
C TYR A 32 -0.62 -33.76 3.92
N LEU A 33 -0.18 -33.70 2.67
CA LEU A 33 -0.75 -34.39 1.53
C LEU A 33 0.09 -35.64 1.19
N PRO A 34 -0.49 -36.85 1.14
CA PRO A 34 0.22 -38.02 0.64
C PRO A 34 0.38 -37.92 -0.88
N GLY A 35 1.61 -37.91 -1.35
CA GLY A 35 1.96 -37.78 -2.76
C GLY A 35 1.49 -38.96 -3.60
N ARG A 36 1.20 -38.64 -4.86
CA ARG A 36 0.83 -39.56 -5.92
C ARG A 36 1.57 -39.12 -7.18
N SER A 37 2.33 -40.02 -7.78
CA SER A 37 3.09 -39.79 -9.01
C SER A 37 2.21 -39.83 -10.26
N GLY A 38 1.10 -40.58 -10.21
CA GLY A 38 0.11 -40.62 -11.27
C GLY A 38 0.72 -40.97 -12.64
N ASN A 39 0.51 -40.09 -13.61
CA ASN A 39 1.09 -40.17 -14.94
C ASN A 39 2.27 -39.19 -15.16
N CYS A 40 2.78 -38.54 -14.11
CA CYS A 40 3.90 -37.61 -14.23
C CYS A 40 5.19 -38.36 -14.56
N GLU A 41 5.79 -38.01 -15.69
CA GLU A 41 7.00 -38.66 -16.19
C GLU A 41 8.26 -37.91 -15.71
N LYS A 42 8.94 -38.47 -14.71
CA LYS A 42 10.18 -37.92 -14.13
C LYS A 42 11.31 -37.64 -15.12
N SER A 43 11.29 -38.27 -16.30
CA SER A 43 12.27 -38.02 -17.35
C SER A 43 12.11 -36.66 -18.02
N ASN A 44 10.91 -36.08 -17.92
CA ASN A 44 10.54 -34.81 -18.56
C ASN A 44 10.32 -33.71 -17.52
N ASP A 45 9.90 -34.08 -16.30
CA ASP A 45 9.66 -33.17 -15.19
C ASP A 45 10.27 -33.75 -13.89
N PRO A 46 11.37 -33.18 -13.37
CA PRO A 46 12.02 -33.71 -12.17
C PRO A 46 11.18 -33.54 -10.89
N ASP A 47 10.14 -32.70 -10.90
CA ASP A 47 9.42 -32.26 -9.71
C ASP A 47 8.16 -33.09 -9.39
N CYS A 48 7.89 -34.16 -10.15
CA CYS A 48 6.77 -35.08 -9.89
C CYS A 48 6.68 -35.54 -8.41
N CYS A 49 5.46 -35.57 -7.87
CA CYS A 49 5.19 -36.13 -6.56
C CYS A 49 5.65 -37.60 -6.43
N GLU A 50 6.13 -37.96 -5.25
CA GLU A 50 6.53 -39.32 -4.92
C GLU A 50 5.40 -40.05 -4.17
N ASP A 51 5.05 -41.25 -4.63
CA ASP A 51 4.02 -42.09 -4.00
C ASP A 51 4.30 -42.29 -2.51
N GLY A 52 3.36 -41.85 -1.67
CA GLY A 52 3.42 -42.03 -0.21
C GLY A 52 4.34 -41.06 0.54
N LYS A 53 5.08 -40.19 -0.15
CA LYS A 53 5.80 -39.07 0.49
C LYS A 53 4.78 -38.04 1.00
N MET A 54 4.97 -37.55 2.22
CA MET A 54 4.08 -36.54 2.79
C MET A 54 4.58 -35.13 2.46
N TYR A 55 3.80 -34.39 1.68
CA TYR A 55 4.08 -33.00 1.30
C TYR A 55 3.35 -32.04 2.26
N PRO A 56 4.03 -31.03 2.83
CA PRO A 56 3.38 -30.08 3.73
C PRO A 56 2.39 -29.21 2.96
N GLN A 57 1.28 -28.86 3.61
CA GLN A 57 0.27 -27.93 3.08
C GLN A 57 0.23 -26.67 3.93
N TYR A 58 0.21 -25.50 3.32
CA TYR A 58 0.22 -24.21 4.01
C TYR A 58 -0.98 -23.37 3.58
N ARG A 59 -1.75 -22.90 4.57
CA ARG A 59 -2.78 -21.85 4.36
C ARG A 59 -2.30 -20.47 4.82
N CYS A 60 -1.00 -20.38 5.12
CA CYS A 60 -0.34 -19.19 5.62
C CYS A 60 1.03 -19.07 4.96
N SER A 61 1.56 -17.86 4.97
CA SER A 61 2.91 -17.55 4.51
C SER A 61 3.66 -16.83 5.64
N PRO A 62 4.98 -16.68 5.55
CA PRO A 62 5.73 -15.83 6.48
C PRO A 62 5.14 -14.41 6.55
N PRO A 63 5.33 -13.68 7.66
CA PRO A 63 4.80 -12.32 7.81
C PRO A 63 5.24 -11.40 6.67
N VAL A 64 4.29 -10.64 6.13
CA VAL A 64 4.59 -9.57 5.18
C VAL A 64 5.23 -8.42 5.96
N THR A 65 6.36 -7.93 5.46
CA THR A 65 7.14 -6.84 6.04
C THR A 65 7.55 -5.86 4.94
N ALA A 66 8.21 -4.79 5.36
CA ALA A 66 9.01 -3.88 4.54
C ALA A 66 9.83 -4.54 3.41
N ASN A 67 10.41 -5.69 3.71
CA ASN A 67 11.36 -6.40 2.86
C ASN A 67 11.11 -7.90 3.04
N THR A 68 9.90 -8.34 2.69
CA THR A 68 9.46 -9.71 2.86
C THR A 68 10.39 -10.64 2.11
N LYS A 69 11.13 -11.48 2.83
CA LYS A 69 12.03 -12.47 2.22
C LYS A 69 11.19 -13.55 1.54
N ALA A 70 11.55 -13.87 0.31
CA ALA A 70 10.89 -14.89 -0.49
C ALA A 70 11.91 -15.60 -1.38
N VAL A 71 11.47 -16.70 -1.97
CA VAL A 71 12.17 -17.36 -3.07
C VAL A 71 11.44 -17.01 -4.35
N LEU A 72 12.18 -16.49 -5.33
CA LEU A 72 11.68 -16.23 -6.68
C LEU A 72 11.83 -17.50 -7.52
N THR A 73 10.75 -17.95 -8.14
CA THR A 73 10.73 -19.03 -9.13
C THR A 73 10.37 -18.49 -10.51
N LEU A 74 10.67 -19.25 -11.55
CA LEU A 74 10.39 -18.90 -12.94
C LEU A 74 9.18 -19.69 -13.42
N ASN A 75 8.19 -19.00 -13.97
CA ASN A 75 7.00 -19.62 -14.56
C ASN A 75 6.51 -18.83 -15.78
N SER A 76 5.95 -19.53 -16.75
CA SER A 76 5.27 -18.93 -17.89
C SER A 76 3.76 -18.95 -17.68
N PHE A 77 3.14 -17.78 -17.70
CA PHE A 77 1.68 -17.61 -17.58
C PHE A 77 0.98 -17.65 -18.96
N GLU A 78 1.69 -18.11 -19.99
CA GLU A 78 1.15 -18.25 -21.34
C GLU A 78 0.32 -19.53 -21.49
N LYS A 79 -0.62 -19.49 -22.44
CA LYS A 79 -1.46 -20.64 -22.73
C LYS A 79 -0.63 -21.82 -23.28
N GLY A 80 -0.75 -22.98 -22.62
CA GLY A 80 -0.09 -24.21 -23.06
C GLY A 80 1.40 -24.28 -22.70
N LYS A 81 1.80 -23.48 -21.70
CA LYS A 81 3.11 -23.49 -21.06
C LYS A 81 2.97 -23.96 -19.61
N ASP A 82 3.95 -23.63 -18.79
CA ASP A 82 4.15 -24.14 -17.43
C ASP A 82 3.00 -23.76 -16.47
N GLY A 83 2.43 -22.56 -16.60
CA GLY A 83 1.36 -22.06 -15.71
C GLY A 83 0.00 -22.74 -15.85
N GLY A 84 -0.13 -23.75 -16.72
CA GLY A 84 -1.34 -24.56 -16.84
C GLY A 84 -2.59 -23.77 -17.27
N GLY A 85 -3.48 -23.50 -16.31
CA GLY A 85 -4.75 -22.78 -16.50
C GLY A 85 -4.58 -21.26 -16.67
N PRO A 86 -5.67 -20.53 -16.98
CA PRO A 86 -5.65 -19.08 -16.90
C PRO A 86 -5.54 -18.62 -15.44
N SER A 87 -4.93 -17.45 -15.21
CA SER A 87 -4.63 -16.96 -13.86
C SER A 87 -5.86 -16.57 -13.05
N GLU A 88 -5.82 -16.84 -11.74
CA GLU A 88 -6.97 -16.78 -10.84
C GLU A 88 -7.58 -15.37 -10.71
N CYS A 89 -6.76 -14.30 -10.75
CA CYS A 89 -7.24 -12.94 -10.51
C CYS A 89 -8.14 -12.38 -11.62
N ASP A 90 -7.89 -12.74 -12.87
CA ASP A 90 -8.56 -12.14 -14.03
C ASP A 90 -8.94 -13.14 -15.13
N ASN A 91 -8.79 -14.45 -14.86
CA ASN A 91 -9.15 -15.55 -15.76
C ASN A 91 -8.54 -15.37 -17.16
N SER A 92 -7.30 -14.90 -17.21
CA SER A 92 -6.56 -14.59 -18.43
C SER A 92 -5.19 -15.28 -18.45
N TYR A 93 -4.64 -15.44 -19.65
CA TYR A 93 -3.23 -15.80 -19.82
C TYR A 93 -2.41 -14.53 -20.01
N HIS A 94 -1.17 -14.53 -19.52
CA HIS A 94 -0.25 -13.40 -19.60
C HIS A 94 0.96 -13.77 -20.44
N SER A 95 1.42 -12.85 -21.30
CA SER A 95 2.62 -13.09 -22.10
C SER A 95 3.86 -13.11 -21.22
N ASP A 96 4.88 -13.87 -21.61
CA ASP A 96 6.19 -13.90 -20.94
C ASP A 96 6.90 -12.53 -20.93
N GLN A 97 6.44 -11.59 -21.75
CA GLN A 97 6.90 -10.19 -21.79
C GLN A 97 6.19 -9.27 -20.78
N GLU A 98 5.09 -9.72 -20.17
CA GLU A 98 4.39 -9.00 -19.13
C GLU A 98 5.03 -9.28 -17.77
N LYS A 99 5.21 -8.26 -16.94
CA LYS A 99 5.79 -8.41 -15.59
C LYS A 99 4.71 -8.82 -14.60
N VAL A 100 4.42 -10.09 -14.56
CA VAL A 100 3.39 -10.69 -13.69
C VAL A 100 3.98 -11.74 -12.77
N VAL A 101 3.29 -11.95 -11.64
CA VAL A 101 3.63 -12.97 -10.63
C VAL A 101 2.41 -13.66 -10.04
N ALA A 102 2.62 -14.88 -9.55
CA ALA A 102 1.80 -15.55 -8.58
C ALA A 102 2.42 -15.44 -7.17
N LEU A 103 1.59 -15.48 -6.13
CA LEU A 103 2.04 -15.50 -4.74
C LEU A 103 1.57 -16.75 -4.03
N SER A 104 2.38 -17.31 -3.13
CA SER A 104 1.93 -18.40 -2.24
C SER A 104 0.60 -18.06 -1.55
N THR A 105 -0.28 -19.04 -1.36
CA THR A 105 -1.63 -18.91 -0.79
C THR A 105 -1.77 -17.88 0.35
N GLY A 106 -0.86 -17.91 1.34
CA GLY A 106 -0.92 -16.99 2.48
C GLY A 106 -0.66 -15.52 2.10
N TRP A 107 0.23 -15.27 1.15
CA TRP A 107 0.48 -13.94 0.58
C TRP A 107 -0.55 -13.56 -0.49
N PHE A 108 -1.09 -14.51 -1.25
CA PHE A 108 -2.21 -14.26 -2.16
C PHE A 108 -3.44 -13.75 -1.40
N SER A 109 -3.66 -14.28 -0.19
CA SER A 109 -4.60 -13.74 0.80
C SER A 109 -6.04 -13.71 0.29
N ASN A 110 -6.50 -14.80 -0.33
CA ASN A 110 -7.82 -14.93 -0.95
C ASN A 110 -8.12 -13.79 -1.92
N MET A 111 -7.27 -13.63 -2.95
CA MET A 111 -7.35 -12.59 -3.98
C MET A 111 -7.19 -11.15 -3.47
N ALA A 112 -6.90 -10.91 -2.19
CA ALA A 112 -6.78 -9.54 -1.65
C ALA A 112 -5.64 -8.72 -2.29
N ARG A 113 -4.65 -9.39 -2.92
CA ARG A 113 -3.57 -8.74 -3.67
C ARG A 113 -3.77 -8.77 -5.20
N CYS A 114 -4.88 -9.29 -5.70
CA CYS A 114 -5.13 -9.38 -7.13
C CYS A 114 -5.07 -7.99 -7.81
N GLY A 115 -4.28 -7.89 -8.87
CA GLY A 115 -4.09 -6.64 -9.61
C GLY A 115 -3.19 -5.61 -8.93
N HIS A 116 -2.80 -5.83 -7.67
CA HIS A 116 -1.83 -4.98 -6.99
C HIS A 116 -0.44 -5.22 -7.58
N ARG A 117 0.43 -4.22 -7.49
CA ARG A 117 1.84 -4.39 -7.83
C ARG A 117 2.64 -4.65 -6.56
N ILE A 118 3.69 -5.45 -6.70
CA ILE A 118 4.71 -5.60 -5.67
C ILE A 118 6.06 -5.16 -6.25
N LYS A 119 6.90 -4.60 -5.40
CA LYS A 119 8.29 -4.31 -5.74
C LYS A 119 9.13 -5.52 -5.35
N ILE A 120 9.76 -6.16 -6.32
CA ILE A 120 10.67 -7.29 -6.12
C ILE A 120 12.09 -6.77 -6.22
N SER A 121 12.98 -7.18 -5.31
CA SER A 121 14.38 -6.76 -5.30
C SER A 121 15.32 -7.96 -5.18
N ALA A 122 16.36 -7.97 -6.02
CA ALA A 122 17.38 -9.02 -6.08
C ALA A 122 18.69 -8.43 -6.63
N ASN A 123 19.84 -8.80 -6.06
CA ASN A 123 21.17 -8.40 -6.55
C ASN A 123 21.35 -6.89 -6.83
N GLY A 124 20.71 -6.03 -6.04
CA GLY A 124 20.76 -4.57 -6.19
C GLY A 124 19.84 -3.97 -7.26
N ASN A 125 19.12 -4.81 -8.02
CA ASN A 125 18.08 -4.39 -8.95
C ASN A 125 16.69 -4.52 -8.32
N SER A 126 15.72 -3.76 -8.83
CA SER A 126 14.32 -3.87 -8.45
C SER A 126 13.38 -3.76 -9.65
N VAL A 127 12.24 -4.44 -9.57
CA VAL A 127 11.18 -4.40 -10.59
C VAL A 127 9.81 -4.38 -9.93
N TYR A 128 8.86 -3.66 -10.55
CA TYR A 128 7.44 -3.80 -10.20
C TYR A 128 6.78 -4.87 -11.06
N ALA A 129 6.04 -5.77 -10.42
CA ALA A 129 5.27 -6.80 -11.09
C ALA A 129 3.83 -6.83 -10.56
N LYS A 130 2.87 -7.10 -11.43
CA LYS A 130 1.44 -7.23 -11.08
C LYS A 130 1.18 -8.64 -10.56
N VAL A 131 0.48 -8.75 -9.43
CA VAL A 131 -0.01 -10.04 -8.92
C VAL A 131 -1.24 -10.45 -9.75
N VAL A 132 -1.16 -11.60 -10.40
CA VAL A 132 -2.22 -12.12 -11.27
C VAL A 132 -2.72 -13.50 -10.87
N ASP A 133 -1.98 -14.22 -10.02
CA ASP A 133 -2.30 -15.62 -9.73
C ASP A 133 -1.95 -16.05 -8.30
N GLU A 134 -2.45 -17.23 -7.93
CA GLU A 134 -2.05 -17.95 -6.72
C GLU A 134 -1.02 -19.04 -7.05
N CYS A 135 0.06 -19.12 -6.26
CA CYS A 135 0.90 -20.33 -6.20
C CYS A 135 0.33 -21.22 -5.08
N ASP A 136 -0.50 -22.19 -5.45
CA ASP A 136 -1.30 -22.96 -4.49
C ASP A 136 -0.41 -23.82 -3.59
N SER A 137 -0.34 -23.44 -2.30
CA SER A 137 0.48 -24.13 -1.29
C SER A 137 -0.31 -25.16 -0.48
N VAL A 138 -1.52 -25.50 -0.92
CA VAL A 138 -2.44 -26.45 -0.27
C VAL A 138 -2.71 -27.66 -1.15
N HIS A 139 -3.00 -27.47 -2.43
CA HIS A 139 -3.35 -28.53 -3.37
C HIS A 139 -2.18 -28.90 -4.28
N GLY A 140 -2.21 -30.09 -4.87
CA GLY A 140 -1.11 -30.69 -5.61
C GLY A 140 -1.23 -32.22 -5.64
N CYS A 141 -0.25 -32.89 -6.25
CA CYS A 141 -0.15 -34.34 -6.37
C CYS A 141 -1.44 -35.02 -6.90
N ASP A 142 -2.17 -34.36 -7.78
CA ASP A 142 -3.40 -34.82 -8.41
C ASP A 142 -3.43 -34.48 -9.91
N ASP A 143 -4.45 -34.95 -10.61
CA ASP A 143 -4.60 -34.75 -12.06
C ASP A 143 -4.73 -33.25 -12.45
N GLU A 144 -5.26 -32.41 -11.56
CA GLU A 144 -5.48 -30.97 -11.85
C GLU A 144 -4.16 -30.18 -11.80
N HIS A 145 -3.19 -30.66 -11.02
CA HIS A 145 -1.86 -30.06 -10.85
C HIS A 145 -0.74 -30.89 -11.50
N ASN A 146 -1.05 -31.70 -12.53
CA ASN A 146 -0.09 -32.57 -13.23
C ASN A 146 0.73 -33.50 -12.32
N PHE A 147 0.21 -33.82 -11.12
CA PHE A 147 0.92 -34.52 -10.06
C PHE A 147 2.20 -33.84 -9.55
N GLU A 148 2.31 -32.51 -9.70
CA GLU A 148 3.32 -31.67 -9.07
C GLU A 148 2.98 -31.38 -7.59
N PRO A 149 3.96 -31.19 -6.70
CA PRO A 149 3.71 -30.93 -5.28
C PRO A 149 3.06 -29.56 -5.06
N PRO A 150 2.38 -29.37 -3.90
CA PRO A 150 1.95 -28.05 -3.50
C PRO A 150 3.12 -27.06 -3.46
N CYS A 151 2.86 -25.81 -3.86
CA CYS A 151 3.82 -24.73 -3.80
C CYS A 151 4.33 -24.51 -2.36
N ASP A 152 5.58 -24.07 -2.22
CA ASP A 152 6.08 -23.63 -0.93
C ASP A 152 5.39 -22.32 -0.49
N ASN A 153 5.40 -22.03 0.80
CA ASN A 153 4.62 -20.94 1.37
C ASN A 153 5.28 -19.55 1.34
N ASN A 154 6.46 -19.46 0.73
CA ASN A 154 7.29 -18.26 0.66
C ASN A 154 7.77 -17.98 -0.76
N ILE A 155 6.96 -18.33 -1.76
CA ILE A 155 7.25 -18.23 -3.18
C ILE A 155 6.62 -16.97 -3.78
N VAL A 156 7.41 -16.29 -4.60
CA VAL A 156 6.95 -15.36 -5.62
C VAL A 156 7.27 -16.03 -6.95
N ASP A 157 6.24 -16.48 -7.66
CA ASP A 157 6.42 -17.22 -8.90
C ASP A 157 6.25 -16.28 -10.09
N ALA A 158 7.30 -16.12 -10.91
CA ALA A 158 7.43 -14.93 -11.74
C ALA A 158 7.69 -15.22 -13.21
N SER A 159 7.07 -14.40 -14.05
CA SER A 159 7.26 -14.38 -15.51
C SER A 159 8.71 -14.10 -15.94
N PRO A 160 9.14 -14.56 -17.13
CA PRO A 160 10.48 -14.27 -17.67
C PRO A 160 10.83 -12.77 -17.69
N ALA A 161 9.88 -11.88 -17.99
CA ALA A 161 10.11 -10.44 -17.96
C ALA A 161 10.48 -9.87 -16.58
N VAL A 162 10.06 -10.51 -15.48
CA VAL A 162 10.46 -10.12 -14.12
C VAL A 162 11.93 -10.51 -13.90
N TRP A 163 12.30 -11.73 -14.28
CA TRP A 163 13.68 -12.23 -14.20
C TRP A 163 14.66 -11.38 -15.01
N ASP A 164 14.29 -11.08 -16.27
CA ASP A 164 15.09 -10.23 -17.17
C ASP A 164 15.27 -8.82 -16.60
N ALA A 165 14.22 -8.23 -16.03
CA ALA A 165 14.28 -6.90 -15.43
C ALA A 165 15.13 -6.84 -14.15
N LEU A 166 15.25 -7.96 -13.42
CA LEU A 166 16.16 -8.09 -12.28
C LEU A 166 17.59 -8.42 -12.73
N GLY A 167 17.81 -8.74 -14.01
CA GLY A 167 19.10 -9.18 -14.54
C GLY A 167 19.54 -10.54 -13.98
N LEU A 168 18.59 -11.42 -13.69
CA LEU A 168 18.85 -12.76 -13.16
C LEU A 168 18.97 -13.78 -14.30
N ASP A 169 19.81 -14.79 -14.10
CA ASP A 169 19.91 -15.93 -15.02
C ASP A 169 18.75 -16.91 -14.77
N GLN A 170 17.87 -17.02 -15.76
CA GLN A 170 16.70 -17.89 -15.73
C GLN A 170 17.06 -19.39 -15.55
N ASN A 171 18.30 -19.79 -15.87
CA ASN A 171 18.75 -21.19 -15.73
C ASN A 171 19.05 -21.61 -14.28
N VAL A 172 19.05 -20.68 -13.33
CA VAL A 172 19.30 -20.96 -11.91
C VAL A 172 18.05 -21.55 -11.23
N GLY A 173 16.86 -21.29 -11.78
CA GLY A 173 15.57 -21.80 -11.31
C GLY A 173 15.02 -21.11 -10.06
N MET A 174 15.85 -20.89 -9.03
CA MET A 174 15.43 -20.29 -7.76
C MET A 174 16.43 -19.25 -7.24
N VAL A 175 15.94 -18.09 -6.79
CA VAL A 175 16.78 -17.02 -6.23
C VAL A 175 16.13 -16.42 -4.99
N ASP A 176 16.92 -16.18 -3.94
CA ASP A 176 16.47 -15.43 -2.77
C ASP A 176 16.23 -13.96 -3.12
N ILE A 177 15.05 -13.45 -2.76
CA ILE A 177 14.63 -12.07 -3.03
C ILE A 177 14.05 -11.41 -1.78
N THR A 178 13.81 -10.10 -1.88
CA THR A 178 12.83 -9.41 -1.03
C THR A 178 11.72 -8.82 -1.87
N TRP A 179 10.51 -8.75 -1.31
CA TRP A 179 9.41 -8.03 -1.91
C TRP A 179 8.65 -7.16 -0.90
N SER A 180 8.02 -6.10 -1.42
CA SER A 180 7.14 -5.19 -0.67
C SER A 180 5.91 -4.84 -1.49
N GLU A 181 4.83 -4.41 -0.83
CA GLU A 181 3.68 -3.86 -1.53
C GLU A 181 4.04 -2.54 -2.23
N ASP A 182 3.53 -2.32 -3.45
CA ASP A 182 3.56 -1.01 -4.08
C ASP A 182 2.59 -0.07 -3.36
N GLY A 183 2.98 1.19 -3.18
CA GLY A 183 2.16 2.17 -2.45
C GLY A 183 2.20 2.03 -0.93
N TYR A 184 3.17 1.31 -0.37
CA TYR A 184 3.43 1.33 1.07
C TYR A 184 4.92 1.45 1.38
N LEU A 185 5.24 2.40 2.26
CA LEU A 185 6.56 2.63 2.81
C LEU A 185 6.70 1.96 4.18
N PRO A 186 7.77 1.21 4.43
CA PRO A 186 8.05 0.72 5.77
C PRO A 186 8.61 1.82 6.67
N GLY A 187 7.97 2.00 7.82
CA GLY A 187 8.40 2.94 8.83
C GLY A 187 9.79 2.61 9.39
N ARG A 188 10.56 3.67 9.60
CA ARG A 188 11.79 3.70 10.38
C ARG A 188 11.63 4.82 11.39
N SER A 189 11.81 4.54 12.68
CA SER A 189 11.70 5.59 13.70
C SER A 189 12.94 6.48 13.76
N GLY A 190 14.09 5.97 13.28
CA GLY A 190 15.33 6.74 13.20
C GLY A 190 15.70 7.41 14.53
N ASN A 191 15.95 8.73 14.47
CA ASN A 191 16.19 9.59 15.62
C ASN A 191 14.96 10.43 16.03
N CYS A 192 13.76 10.14 15.50
CA CYS A 192 12.56 10.89 15.83
C CYS A 192 12.14 10.62 17.28
N GLU A 193 12.07 11.70 18.07
CA GLU A 193 11.72 11.63 19.49
C GLU A 193 10.21 11.83 19.67
N LYS A 194 9.48 10.73 19.91
CA LYS A 194 8.02 10.74 20.15
C LYS A 194 7.52 11.68 21.27
N SER A 195 8.41 12.11 22.16
CA SER A 195 8.09 13.08 23.23
C SER A 195 7.96 14.52 22.72
N ASN A 196 8.56 14.80 21.56
CA ASN A 196 8.59 16.12 20.95
C ASN A 196 7.71 16.19 19.69
N ASP A 197 7.52 15.06 19.01
CA ASP A 197 6.67 14.91 17.84
C ASP A 197 5.86 13.59 17.92
N PRO A 198 4.52 13.64 18.09
CA PRO A 198 3.70 12.44 18.23
C PRO A 198 3.62 11.58 16.96
N ASP A 199 3.99 12.13 15.79
CA ASP A 199 3.71 11.52 14.50
C ASP A 199 4.87 10.68 13.95
N CYS A 200 5.97 10.48 14.69
CA CYS A 200 7.09 9.63 14.27
C CYS A 200 6.67 8.26 13.70
N CYS A 201 7.30 7.87 12.59
CA CYS A 201 7.17 6.53 12.03
C CYS A 201 7.56 5.44 13.03
N GLU A 202 7.00 4.24 12.84
CA GLU A 202 7.24 3.10 13.71
C GLU A 202 7.97 2.02 12.92
N ASP A 203 9.05 1.47 13.49
CA ASP A 203 9.86 0.45 12.84
C ASP A 203 9.01 -0.72 12.36
N GLY A 204 8.99 -0.94 11.04
CA GLY A 204 8.29 -2.04 10.39
C GLY A 204 6.77 -1.86 10.23
N LYS A 205 6.18 -0.78 10.75
CA LYS A 205 4.79 -0.42 10.43
C LYS A 205 4.73 0.09 8.98
N MET A 206 3.76 -0.37 8.21
CA MET A 206 3.59 0.07 6.82
C MET A 206 2.76 1.36 6.78
N TYR A 207 3.24 2.35 6.04
CA TYR A 207 2.61 3.64 5.81
C TYR A 207 2.23 3.77 4.34
N PRO A 208 1.02 4.21 3.98
CA PRO A 208 0.61 4.32 2.59
C PRO A 208 1.43 5.40 1.85
N GLN A 209 1.67 5.17 0.57
CA GLN A 209 2.28 6.11 -0.36
C GLN A 209 1.31 6.39 -1.51
N TYR A 210 1.15 7.66 -1.84
CA TYR A 210 0.22 8.13 -2.86
C TYR A 210 0.92 9.06 -3.83
N ARG A 211 0.86 8.71 -5.12
CA ARG A 211 1.31 9.57 -6.23
C ARG A 211 0.17 10.40 -6.83
N CYS A 212 -1.03 10.22 -6.30
CA CYS A 212 -2.25 10.83 -6.82
C CYS A 212 -3.17 11.20 -5.65
N SER A 213 -3.96 12.24 -5.88
CA SER A 213 -4.93 12.77 -4.95
C SER A 213 -6.34 12.61 -5.51
N PRO A 214 -7.40 12.71 -4.68
CA PRO A 214 -8.77 12.63 -5.17
C PRO A 214 -9.06 13.63 -6.31
N PRO A 215 -10.04 13.33 -7.19
CA PRO A 215 -10.34 14.20 -8.32
C PRO A 215 -10.64 15.64 -7.90
N VAL A 216 -10.03 16.59 -8.60
CA VAL A 216 -10.28 18.02 -8.38
C VAL A 216 -11.63 18.37 -8.98
N THR A 217 -12.54 18.87 -8.14
CA THR A 217 -13.89 19.29 -8.53
C THR A 217 -14.13 20.76 -8.17
N ALA A 218 -15.33 21.26 -8.48
CA ALA A 218 -15.77 22.59 -8.07
C ALA A 218 -16.10 22.71 -6.57
N ASN A 219 -15.95 21.64 -5.78
CA ASN A 219 -15.98 21.60 -4.32
C ASN A 219 -15.16 20.39 -3.85
N THR A 220 -13.85 20.43 -4.11
CA THR A 220 -12.95 19.31 -3.80
C THR A 220 -12.91 19.10 -2.30
N LYS A 221 -13.30 17.92 -1.81
CA LYS A 221 -13.20 17.60 -0.38
C LYS A 221 -11.75 17.34 -0.02
N ALA A 222 -11.29 17.93 1.08
CA ALA A 222 -9.95 17.77 1.61
C ALA A 222 -9.97 17.78 3.14
N VAL A 223 -8.87 17.36 3.74
CA VAL A 223 -8.59 17.50 5.17
C VAL A 223 -7.58 18.62 5.32
N LEU A 224 -7.89 19.60 6.17
CA LEU A 224 -7.00 20.68 6.56
C LEU A 224 -6.16 20.22 7.76
N THR A 225 -4.85 20.30 7.65
CA THR A 225 -3.89 20.12 8.74
C THR A 225 -3.21 21.45 9.09
N LEU A 226 -2.64 21.53 10.28
CA LEU A 226 -1.91 22.70 10.76
C LEU A 226 -0.41 22.46 10.63
N ASN A 227 0.27 23.39 9.98
CA ASN A 227 1.73 23.35 9.84
C ASN A 227 2.33 24.75 9.86
N SER A 228 3.50 24.89 10.48
CA SER A 228 4.27 26.12 10.48
C SER A 228 5.37 26.04 9.42
N PHE A 229 5.29 26.91 8.41
CA PHE A 229 6.31 27.05 7.34
C PHE A 229 7.50 27.94 7.76
N GLU A 230 7.59 28.30 9.04
CA GLU A 230 8.71 29.06 9.60
C GLU A 230 9.97 28.21 9.77
N LYS A 231 11.13 28.86 9.69
CA LYS A 231 12.41 28.19 9.85
C LYS A 231 12.58 27.60 11.25
N GLY A 232 12.87 26.30 11.31
CA GLY A 232 13.14 25.59 12.56
C GLY A 232 11.89 25.27 13.38
N LYS A 233 10.74 25.21 12.69
CA LYS A 233 9.45 24.75 13.20
C LYS A 233 9.03 23.48 12.45
N ASP A 234 7.79 23.09 12.64
CA ASP A 234 7.25 21.79 12.24
C ASP A 234 7.21 21.57 10.71
N GLY A 235 7.23 22.64 9.89
CA GLY A 235 7.25 22.52 8.43
C GLY A 235 8.60 22.12 7.82
N GLY A 236 9.61 21.87 8.65
CA GLY A 236 10.88 21.32 8.22
C GLY A 236 11.71 22.27 7.35
N GLY A 237 11.95 21.88 6.11
CA GLY A 237 12.82 22.56 5.14
C GLY A 237 12.22 23.85 4.54
N PRO A 238 12.96 24.53 3.64
CA PRO A 238 12.39 25.62 2.85
C PRO A 238 11.38 25.08 1.84
N SER A 239 10.29 25.82 1.60
CA SER A 239 9.18 25.35 0.77
C SER A 239 9.55 25.16 -0.71
N GLU A 240 9.02 24.11 -1.32
CA GLU A 240 9.43 23.64 -2.65
C GLU A 240 9.22 24.66 -3.78
N CYS A 241 8.18 25.50 -3.71
CA CYS A 241 7.85 26.40 -4.80
C CYS A 241 8.82 27.56 -4.98
N ASP A 242 9.43 28.05 -3.89
CA ASP A 242 10.25 29.26 -3.91
C ASP A 242 11.51 29.18 -3.02
N ASN A 243 11.80 28.00 -2.47
CA ASN A 243 12.98 27.72 -1.65
C ASN A 243 13.14 28.72 -0.49
N SER A 244 12.01 29.08 0.14
CA SER A 244 11.92 30.07 1.21
C SER A 244 11.12 29.54 2.40
N TYR A 245 11.27 30.19 3.55
CA TYR A 245 10.41 29.97 4.72
C TYR A 245 9.35 31.07 4.76
N HIS A 246 8.15 30.75 5.26
CA HIS A 246 7.03 31.68 5.36
C HIS A 246 6.63 31.89 6.81
N SER A 247 6.29 33.12 7.18
CA SER A 247 5.82 33.40 8.54
C SER A 247 4.47 32.75 8.81
N ASP A 248 4.20 32.39 10.07
CA ASP A 248 2.89 31.88 10.52
C ASP A 248 1.75 32.88 10.30
N GLN A 249 2.07 34.16 10.05
CA GLN A 249 1.12 35.22 9.70
C GLN A 249 0.76 35.25 8.20
N GLU A 250 1.51 34.55 7.35
CA GLU A 250 1.24 34.44 5.91
C GLU A 250 0.22 33.35 5.65
N LYS A 251 -0.74 33.59 4.75
CA LYS A 251 -1.75 32.60 4.36
C LYS A 251 -1.21 31.71 3.25
N VAL A 252 -0.47 30.69 3.64
CA VAL A 252 0.20 29.77 2.74
C VAL A 252 -0.20 28.32 3.04
N VAL A 253 -0.07 27.45 2.04
CA VAL A 253 -0.39 26.03 2.16
C VAL A 253 0.58 25.15 1.37
N ALA A 254 0.74 23.92 1.85
CA ALA A 254 1.19 22.77 1.07
C ALA A 254 -0.02 21.96 0.57
N LEU A 255 0.17 21.24 -0.54
CA LEU A 255 -0.85 20.33 -1.08
C LEU A 255 -0.29 18.92 -1.20
N SER A 256 -1.10 17.89 -0.93
CA SER A 256 -0.72 16.51 -1.24
C SER A 256 -0.16 16.37 -2.66
N THR A 257 0.84 15.51 -2.85
CA THR A 257 1.58 15.30 -4.11
C THR A 257 0.72 15.36 -5.37
N GLY A 258 -0.40 14.62 -5.39
CA GLY A 258 -1.27 14.56 -6.56
C GLY A 258 -1.96 15.89 -6.87
N TRP A 259 -2.31 16.68 -5.87
CA TRP A 259 -2.84 18.02 -6.06
C TRP A 259 -1.75 19.04 -6.34
N PHE A 260 -0.60 18.97 -5.69
CA PHE A 260 0.56 19.83 -5.98
C PHE A 260 0.97 19.77 -7.45
N SER A 261 0.87 18.57 -8.05
CA SER A 261 0.93 18.35 -9.50
C SER A 261 2.27 18.81 -10.09
N ASN A 262 3.38 18.37 -9.49
CA ASN A 262 4.76 18.69 -9.92
C ASN A 262 4.96 20.21 -10.07
N MET A 263 4.74 20.97 -8.99
CA MET A 263 4.84 22.43 -8.94
C MET A 263 3.87 23.21 -9.84
N ALA A 264 2.97 22.55 -10.59
CA ALA A 264 2.02 23.24 -11.47
C ALA A 264 1.04 24.15 -10.71
N ARG A 265 0.95 24.02 -9.38
CA ARG A 265 0.15 24.89 -8.51
C ARG A 265 0.97 25.93 -7.74
N CYS A 266 2.28 25.95 -7.87
CA CYS A 266 3.13 26.91 -7.17
C CYS A 266 2.71 28.35 -7.44
N GLY A 267 2.59 29.14 -6.38
CA GLY A 267 2.20 30.55 -6.45
C GLY A 267 0.73 30.81 -6.76
N HIS A 268 -0.04 29.79 -7.12
CA HIS A 268 -1.48 29.94 -7.31
C HIS A 268 -2.21 30.05 -5.97
N GLN A 269 -3.31 30.79 -5.96
CA GLN A 269 -4.21 30.83 -4.82
C GLN A 269 -5.31 29.78 -4.93
N ILE A 270 -5.64 29.15 -3.81
CA ILE A 270 -6.82 28.30 -3.66
C ILE A 270 -7.78 28.94 -2.66
N LYS A 271 -9.08 28.76 -2.89
CA LYS A 271 -10.11 29.15 -1.91
C LYS A 271 -10.41 27.96 -1.02
N ILE A 272 -10.13 28.09 0.26
CA ILE A 272 -10.41 27.11 1.32
C ILE A 272 -11.67 27.54 2.04
N SER A 273 -12.59 26.61 2.31
CA SER A 273 -13.83 26.90 3.04
C SER A 273 -14.08 25.85 4.12
N ALA A 274 -14.44 26.32 5.31
CA ALA A 274 -14.76 25.53 6.49
C ALA A 274 -15.76 26.30 7.37
N ASN A 275 -16.75 25.62 7.96
CA ASN A 275 -17.71 26.21 8.91
C ASN A 275 -18.37 27.54 8.46
N GLY A 276 -18.62 27.70 7.16
CA GLY A 276 -19.23 28.91 6.59
C GLY A 276 -18.26 30.07 6.34
N ASN A 277 -17.00 29.96 6.78
CA ASN A 277 -15.93 30.90 6.48
C ASN A 277 -15.14 30.46 5.24
N SER A 278 -14.48 31.41 4.58
CA SER A 278 -13.57 31.13 3.47
C SER A 278 -12.33 32.02 3.52
N VAL A 279 -11.21 31.47 3.07
CA VAL A 279 -9.93 32.18 2.95
C VAL A 279 -9.23 31.81 1.64
N TYR A 280 -8.49 32.75 1.08
CA TYR A 280 -7.56 32.49 -0.01
C TYR A 280 -6.16 32.28 0.56
N ALA A 281 -5.49 31.23 0.12
CA ALA A 281 -4.12 30.92 0.51
C ALA A 281 -3.27 30.59 -0.72
N LYS A 282 -2.00 31.03 -0.69
CA LYS A 282 -1.02 30.76 -1.75
C LYS A 282 -0.45 29.37 -1.54
N VAL A 283 -0.39 28.55 -2.59
CA VAL A 283 0.33 27.28 -2.57
C VAL A 283 1.82 27.57 -2.66
N VAL A 284 2.56 27.13 -1.65
CA VAL A 284 4.02 27.34 -1.54
C VAL A 284 4.81 26.05 -1.44
N ASP A 285 4.14 24.93 -1.13
CA ASP A 285 4.84 23.69 -0.83
C ASP A 285 4.10 22.43 -1.28
N GLU A 286 4.80 21.30 -1.23
CA GLU A 286 4.24 19.96 -1.35
C GLU A 286 4.09 19.33 0.04
N CYS A 287 2.95 18.68 0.29
CA CYS A 287 2.83 17.72 1.39
C CYS A 287 3.16 16.35 0.77
N ASP A 288 4.40 15.89 0.90
CA ASP A 288 4.89 14.70 0.20
C ASP A 288 4.14 13.46 0.70
N SER A 289 3.24 12.94 -0.14
CA SER A 289 2.50 11.71 0.13
C SER A 289 3.19 10.46 -0.42
N VAL A 290 4.37 10.60 -1.03
CA VAL A 290 5.17 9.53 -1.63
C VAL A 290 6.34 9.14 -0.73
N HIS A 291 7.05 10.08 -0.13
CA HIS A 291 8.21 9.83 0.72
C HIS A 291 7.93 10.19 2.17
N GLY A 292 8.81 9.75 3.07
CA GLY A 292 8.62 9.82 4.51
C GLY A 292 9.49 8.79 5.21
N CYS A 293 9.37 8.71 6.54
CA CYS A 293 10.07 7.77 7.42
C CYS A 293 11.59 7.66 7.14
N ASP A 294 12.22 8.76 6.76
CA ASP A 294 13.64 8.85 6.44
C ASP A 294 14.25 10.14 7.01
N ASP A 295 15.57 10.31 6.87
CA ASP A 295 16.30 11.46 7.42
C ASP A 295 15.86 12.80 6.80
N GLU A 296 15.36 12.80 5.55
CA GLU A 296 14.93 14.03 4.86
C GLU A 296 13.60 14.55 5.41
N HIS A 297 12.75 13.62 5.86
CA HIS A 297 11.43 13.90 6.42
C HIS A 297 11.40 13.76 7.95
N ASN A 298 12.54 13.87 8.63
CA ASN A 298 12.66 13.71 10.10
C ASN A 298 12.03 12.42 10.66
N PHE A 299 11.92 11.38 9.84
CA PHE A 299 11.21 10.14 10.12
C PHE A 299 9.70 10.30 10.41
N GLU A 300 9.07 11.36 9.93
CA GLU A 300 7.62 11.54 9.88
C GLU A 300 6.99 10.73 8.72
N PRO A 301 5.75 10.27 8.85
CA PRO A 301 5.09 9.48 7.82
C PRO A 301 4.80 10.31 6.57
N PRO A 302 4.70 9.65 5.40
CA PRO A 302 4.18 10.30 4.21
C PRO A 302 2.81 10.93 4.48
N CYS A 303 2.56 12.09 3.87
CA CYS A 303 1.26 12.75 3.92
C CYS A 303 0.15 11.84 3.38
N ASP A 304 -1.06 12.02 3.90
CA ASP A 304 -2.26 11.50 3.23
C ASP A 304 -2.47 12.24 1.90
N ASN A 305 -3.24 11.63 0.99
CA ASN A 305 -3.36 12.12 -0.39
C ASN A 305 -4.45 13.17 -0.63
N ASN A 306 -5.13 13.60 0.42
CA ASN A 306 -6.24 14.54 0.39
C ASN A 306 -6.04 15.70 1.36
N ILE A 307 -4.79 16.07 1.61
CA ILE A 307 -4.36 17.06 2.59
C ILE A 307 -4.15 18.43 1.93
N VAL A 308 -4.65 19.44 2.64
CA VAL A 308 -4.20 20.83 2.52
C VAL A 308 -3.54 21.17 3.83
N ASP A 309 -2.23 21.32 3.80
CA ASP A 309 -1.46 21.56 5.00
C ASP A 309 -1.18 23.05 5.15
N ALA A 310 -1.64 23.67 6.23
CA ALA A 310 -1.90 25.11 6.23
C ALA A 310 -1.33 25.85 7.42
N SER A 311 -0.88 27.08 7.16
CA SER A 311 -0.32 27.96 8.18
C SER A 311 -1.33 28.38 9.25
N PRO A 312 -0.88 28.77 10.46
CA PRO A 312 -1.76 29.30 11.51
C PRO A 312 -2.68 30.42 11.03
N ALA A 313 -2.20 31.33 10.17
CA ALA A 313 -3.02 32.41 9.61
C ALA A 313 -4.20 31.92 8.73
N VAL A 314 -4.09 30.75 8.09
CA VAL A 314 -5.21 30.13 7.36
C VAL A 314 -6.26 29.63 8.34
N TRP A 315 -5.84 28.94 9.41
CA TRP A 315 -6.71 28.44 10.47
C TRP A 315 -7.45 29.58 11.18
N ASP A 316 -6.73 30.64 11.55
CA ASP A 316 -7.30 31.83 12.19
C ASP A 316 -8.33 32.52 11.29
N ALA A 317 -8.06 32.64 10.00
CA ALA A 317 -8.98 33.25 9.04
C ALA A 317 -10.26 32.43 8.82
N LEU A 318 -10.19 31.11 9.03
CA LEU A 318 -11.36 30.23 9.01
C LEU A 318 -12.09 30.19 10.36
N GLY A 319 -11.51 30.77 11.42
CA GLY A 319 -12.06 30.72 12.78
C GLY A 319 -12.05 29.31 13.36
N LEU A 320 -11.04 28.50 13.03
CA LEU A 320 -10.89 27.13 13.50
C LEU A 320 -10.00 27.07 14.75
N ASP A 321 -10.27 26.12 15.64
CA ASP A 321 -9.41 25.83 16.79
C ASP A 321 -8.21 24.99 16.33
N GLN A 322 -7.02 25.57 16.44
CA GLN A 322 -5.75 24.95 16.05
C GLN A 322 -5.42 23.69 16.87
N ASN A 323 -6.06 23.46 18.02
CA ASN A 323 -5.84 22.27 18.84
C ASN A 323 -6.58 21.02 18.35
N VAL A 324 -7.42 21.13 17.31
CA VAL A 324 -8.20 20.01 16.77
C VAL A 324 -7.35 19.12 15.85
N GLY A 325 -6.25 19.64 15.30
CA GLY A 325 -5.31 18.94 14.43
C GLY A 325 -5.80 18.77 12.98
N MET A 326 -6.99 18.21 12.79
CA MET A 326 -7.55 17.91 11.45
C MET A 326 -8.99 18.39 11.30
N VAL A 327 -9.32 19.04 10.18
CA VAL A 327 -10.68 19.52 9.89
C VAL A 327 -11.07 19.22 8.45
N ASP A 328 -12.28 18.69 8.23
CA ASP A 328 -12.85 18.53 6.89
C ASP A 328 -13.15 19.89 6.24
N ILE A 329 -12.69 20.09 5.01
CA ILE A 329 -12.83 21.34 4.25
C ILE A 329 -13.22 21.11 2.80
N THR A 330 -13.54 22.20 2.11
CA THR A 330 -13.70 22.20 0.64
C THR A 330 -12.77 23.20 -0.06
N CYS A 331 -12.04 22.66 -1.04
CA CYS A 331 -11.10 23.21 -2.01
C CYS A 331 -11.64 23.66 -3.36
N ASN A 332 -11.55 24.95 -3.74
CA ASN A 332 -11.86 25.39 -5.11
C ASN A 332 -10.67 26.08 -5.80
N ARG A 333 -10.38 25.67 -7.05
CA ARG A 333 -9.39 26.33 -7.91
C ARG A 333 -9.99 27.62 -8.47
N LEU A 334 -9.29 28.74 -8.31
CA LEU A 334 -9.57 29.92 -9.12
C LEU A 334 -9.13 29.63 -10.56
N GLN A 335 -10.05 29.76 -11.52
CA GLN A 335 -9.64 29.93 -12.91
C GLN A 335 -8.81 31.21 -12.96
N THR A 336 -7.55 31.13 -13.37
CA THR A 336 -6.73 32.31 -13.64
C THR A 336 -7.39 33.06 -14.79
N ASN A 337 -8.18 34.09 -14.48
CA ASN A 337 -8.52 35.23 -15.31
C ASN A 337 -9.38 36.23 -14.51
N GLU A 338 -8.78 36.89 -13.52
CA GLU A 338 -9.19 38.24 -13.14
C GLU A 338 -7.90 39.06 -13.03
N THR A 339 -7.41 39.50 -14.19
CA THR A 339 -6.44 40.59 -14.26
C THR A 339 -7.00 41.79 -13.52
N GLU A 340 -6.20 42.30 -12.59
CA GLU A 340 -6.18 43.70 -12.16
C GLU A 340 -6.53 44.63 -13.32
N THR A 341 -7.79 45.04 -13.39
CA THR A 341 -8.24 46.19 -14.18
C THR A 341 -9.40 46.82 -13.46
N GLN A 342 -9.10 47.48 -12.35
CA GLN A 342 -9.89 48.59 -11.85
C GLN A 342 -8.96 49.61 -11.18
N ASP A 343 -8.16 50.26 -12.03
CA ASP A 343 -7.80 51.67 -11.83
C ASP A 343 -7.51 52.31 -13.20
N ALA A 344 -8.58 52.72 -13.88
CA ALA A 344 -8.60 53.82 -14.85
C ALA A 344 -10.03 54.07 -15.36
N GLN A 345 -10.50 55.32 -15.18
CA GLN A 345 -11.66 55.98 -15.83
C GLN A 345 -13.04 55.82 -15.15
N MET A 346 -13.34 56.61 -14.11
CA MET A 346 -13.97 57.94 -14.19
C MET A 346 -14.07 58.57 -12.80
#